data_AF-A0A1G1DMH8-F1
#
_entry.id   AF-A0A1G1DMH8-F1
#
_cell.length_a   1.000
_cell.length_b   1.000
_cell.length_c   1.000
_cell.angle_alpha   90.00
_cell.angle_beta   90.00
_cell.angle_gamma   90.00
#
_symmetry.space_group_name_H-M   'P 1'
#
loop_
_entity.id
_entity.type
_entity.pdbx_description
1 polymer ?
#
loop_
_entity_poly.entity_id
_entity_poly.type
_entity_poly.pdbx_seq_one_letter_code
_entity_poly.pdbx_strand_id
1 'polypeptide(L)'
;MKRYYIVFILAVSLIFSGCSKSVLKQAFNGKLPVIEGNKVAYEYCQSCHVHRNLSPDDHVINISKKYPSENYQRAKECRTCHNIEENFWGDITRKTQFPYQVSSRQ
;
A
#
# COMPACT_ATOMS: atom_id res chain seq x y z
N MET A 1 -12.73 -15.31 -43.43
CA MET A 1 -11.45 -14.80 -42.85
C MET A 1 -11.63 -13.62 -41.90
N LYS A 2 -12.34 -12.54 -42.29
CA LYS A 2 -12.55 -11.34 -41.45
C LYS A 2 -13.21 -11.59 -40.07
N ARG A 3 -14.14 -12.54 -39.96
CA ARG A 3 -14.82 -12.87 -38.68
C ARG A 3 -13.88 -13.47 -37.63
N TYR A 4 -12.93 -14.31 -38.04
CA TYR A 4 -12.00 -14.96 -37.12
C TYR A 4 -10.97 -13.94 -36.58
N TYR A 5 -10.55 -12.99 -37.41
CA TYR A 5 -9.69 -11.87 -36.99
C TYR A 5 -10.35 -10.98 -35.94
N ILE A 6 -11.64 -10.67 -36.09
CA ILE A 6 -12.38 -9.85 -35.12
C ILE A 6 -12.52 -10.59 -33.78
N VAL A 7 -12.83 -11.89 -33.82
CA VAL A 7 -12.90 -12.74 -32.61
C VAL A 7 -11.53 -12.83 -31.94
N PHE A 8 -10.46 -12.96 -32.72
CA PHE A 8 -9.08 -13.01 -32.21
C PHE A 8 -8.66 -11.68 -31.56
N ILE A 9 -8.97 -10.54 -32.17
CA ILE A 9 -8.67 -9.20 -31.63
C ILE A 9 -9.46 -8.93 -30.34
N LEU A 10 -10.74 -9.33 -30.27
CA LEU A 10 -11.56 -9.20 -29.07
C LEU A 10 -11.07 -10.11 -27.94
N ALA A 11 -10.68 -11.35 -28.26
CA ALA A 11 -10.11 -12.28 -27.30
C ALA A 11 -8.78 -11.77 -26.73
N VAL A 12 -7.89 -11.24 -27.58
CA VAL A 12 -6.60 -10.67 -27.14
C VAL A 12 -6.82 -9.42 -26.27
N SER A 13 -7.75 -8.55 -26.62
CA SER A 13 -8.07 -7.34 -25.82
C SER A 13 -8.59 -7.66 -24.42
N LEU A 14 -9.31 -8.78 -24.25
CA LEU A 14 -9.79 -9.26 -22.95
C LEU A 14 -8.69 -9.83 -22.06
N ILE A 15 -7.53 -10.22 -22.62
CA ILE A 15 -6.36 -10.69 -21.85
C ILE A 15 -5.59 -9.48 -21.25
N PHE A 16 -5.74 -8.29 -21.83
CA PHE A 16 -5.06 -7.06 -21.39
C PHE A 16 -5.84 -6.22 -20.36
N SER A 17 -7.04 -6.62 -19.95
CA SER A 17 -7.86 -5.89 -18.97
C SER A 17 -7.41 -6.06 -17.51
N GLY A 18 -6.35 -6.83 -17.26
CA GLY A 18 -5.88 -7.18 -15.91
C GLY A 18 -4.89 -6.21 -15.25
N CYS A 19 -4.63 -5.02 -15.80
CA CYS A 19 -3.65 -4.09 -15.22
C CYS A 19 -4.29 -2.99 -14.35
N SER A 20 -5.32 -3.33 -13.57
CA SER A 20 -5.78 -2.43 -12.51
C SER A 20 -4.72 -2.46 -11.40
N LYS A 21 -4.14 -1.30 -11.06
CA LYS A 21 -3.17 -1.23 -9.95
C LYS A 21 -3.88 -1.68 -8.67
N SER A 22 -3.30 -2.63 -7.93
CA SER A 22 -3.89 -3.14 -6.68
C SER A 22 -4.33 -1.96 -5.79
N VAL A 23 -5.54 -2.01 -5.25
CA VAL A 23 -6.12 -0.92 -4.42
C VAL A 23 -5.19 -0.61 -3.24
N LEU A 24 -4.54 -1.63 -2.69
CA LEU A 24 -3.49 -1.50 -1.70
C LEU A 24 -2.32 -0.63 -2.18
N LYS A 25 -1.80 -0.88 -3.39
CA LYS A 25 -0.75 -0.05 -3.99
C LYS A 25 -1.22 1.38 -4.24
N GLN A 26 -2.49 1.59 -4.54
CA GLN A 26 -3.05 2.94 -4.65
C GLN A 26 -3.07 3.65 -3.28
N ALA A 27 -3.47 2.95 -2.22
CA ALA A 27 -3.46 3.46 -0.85
C ALA A 27 -2.05 3.91 -0.42
N PHE A 28 -1.05 3.03 -0.56
CA PHE A 28 0.32 3.33 -0.17
C PHE A 28 1.02 4.38 -1.05
N ASN A 29 0.58 4.55 -2.31
CA ASN A 29 1.06 5.62 -3.18
C ASN A 29 0.32 6.96 -2.99
N GLY A 30 -0.64 7.05 -2.06
CA GLY A 30 -1.41 8.29 -1.83
C GLY A 30 -2.38 8.65 -2.94
N LYS A 31 -2.85 7.65 -3.69
CA LYS A 31 -3.83 7.86 -4.77
C LYS A 31 -5.27 7.80 -4.28
N LEU A 32 -5.46 7.37 -3.04
CA LEU A 32 -6.76 7.34 -2.37
C LEU A 32 -6.85 8.48 -1.35
N PRO A 33 -8.07 8.96 -1.04
CA PRO A 33 -8.30 9.84 0.11
C PRO A 33 -7.74 9.24 1.40
N VAL A 34 -7.23 10.08 2.29
CA VAL A 34 -6.54 9.66 3.54
C VAL A 34 -7.32 8.61 4.34
N ILE A 35 -8.63 8.82 4.55
CA ILE A 35 -9.48 7.90 5.32
C ILE A 35 -9.58 6.53 4.62
N GLU A 36 -9.81 6.53 3.30
CA GLU A 36 -9.94 5.31 2.51
C GLU A 36 -8.59 4.58 2.39
N GLY A 37 -7.52 5.31 2.12
CA GLY A 37 -6.16 4.76 2.03
C GLY A 37 -5.72 4.11 3.33
N ASN A 38 -5.98 4.75 4.48
CA ASN A 38 -5.72 4.15 5.78
C ASN A 38 -6.57 2.91 6.03
N LYS A 39 -7.86 2.94 5.65
CA LYS A 39 -8.74 1.76 5.75
C LYS A 39 -8.17 0.57 5.02
N VAL A 40 -7.85 0.74 3.74
CA VAL A 40 -7.24 -0.31 2.92
C VAL A 40 -5.92 -0.79 3.53
N ALA A 41 -5.08 0.13 4.01
CA ALA A 41 -3.79 -0.21 4.58
C ALA A 41 -3.91 -1.02 5.89
N TYR A 42 -4.79 -0.63 6.82
CA TYR A 42 -4.92 -1.36 8.08
C TYR A 42 -5.66 -2.68 7.92
N GLU A 43 -6.64 -2.79 7.02
CA GLU A 43 -7.32 -4.07 6.72
C GLU A 43 -6.30 -5.08 6.16
N TYR A 44 -5.41 -4.63 5.27
CA TYR A 44 -4.28 -5.44 4.82
C TYR A 44 -3.37 -5.84 5.98
N CYS A 45 -2.99 -4.91 6.86
CA CYS A 45 -2.17 -5.25 8.02
C CYS A 45 -2.85 -6.28 8.93
N GLN A 46 -4.13 -6.10 9.27
CA GLN A 46 -4.91 -6.99 10.13
C GLN A 46 -5.16 -8.37 9.51
N SER A 47 -5.05 -8.50 8.18
CA SER A 47 -5.08 -9.81 7.51
C SER A 47 -3.91 -10.70 7.92
N CYS A 48 -2.78 -10.11 8.35
CA CYS A 48 -1.66 -10.85 8.91
C CYS A 48 -1.95 -11.25 10.36
N HIS A 49 -1.75 -12.53 10.70
CA HIS A 49 -2.02 -13.07 12.03
C HIS A 49 -1.39 -12.26 13.18
N VAL A 50 -0.17 -11.75 12.99
CA VAL A 50 0.56 -10.97 14.00
C VAL A 50 -0.03 -9.58 14.28
N HIS A 51 -0.91 -9.09 13.42
CA HIS A 51 -1.52 -7.75 13.52
C HIS A 51 -3.05 -7.80 13.60
N ARG A 52 -3.66 -8.98 13.79
CA ARG A 52 -5.13 -9.13 13.79
C ARG A 52 -5.84 -8.19 14.76
N ASN A 53 -5.22 -7.90 15.90
CA ASN A 53 -5.77 -7.02 16.94
C ASN A 53 -5.14 -5.62 16.93
N LEU A 54 -4.50 -5.22 15.83
CA LEU A 54 -3.93 -3.89 15.68
C LEU A 54 -5.04 -2.84 15.72
N SER A 55 -4.94 -1.90 16.66
CA SER A 55 -5.65 -0.62 16.61
C SER A 55 -4.81 0.37 15.77
N PRO A 56 -5.27 0.80 14.58
CA PRO A 56 -4.47 1.64 13.68
C PRO A 56 -4.16 3.01 14.29
N ASP A 57 -5.14 3.62 14.95
CA ASP A 57 -5.00 4.95 15.54
C ASP A 57 -4.02 4.92 16.72
N ASP A 58 -4.17 3.96 17.63
CA ASP A 58 -3.24 3.79 18.76
C ASP A 58 -1.82 3.48 18.27
N HIS A 59 -1.70 2.68 17.21
CA HIS A 59 -0.40 2.37 16.62
C HIS A 59 0.30 3.62 16.11
N VAL A 60 -0.39 4.43 15.30
CA VAL A 60 0.20 5.67 14.75
C VAL A 60 0.56 6.64 15.87
N ILE A 61 -0.35 6.88 16.83
CA ILE A 61 -0.13 7.80 17.96
C ILE A 61 1.08 7.40 18.82
N ASN A 62 1.27 6.10 19.05
CA ASN A 62 2.34 5.62 19.93
C ASN A 62 3.69 5.49 19.21
N ILE A 63 3.69 5.10 17.93
CA ILE A 63 4.91 4.88 17.17
C ILE A 63 5.47 6.19 16.61
N SER A 64 4.62 7.13 16.15
CA SER A 64 5.07 8.40 15.57
C SER A 64 5.96 9.21 16.52
N LYS A 65 5.65 9.19 17.82
CA LYS A 65 6.41 9.88 18.89
C LYS A 65 7.85 9.38 19.05
N LYS A 66 8.15 8.16 18.57
CA LYS A 66 9.50 7.58 18.63
C LYS A 66 10.41 8.08 17.51
N TYR A 67 9.85 8.76 16.52
CA TYR A 67 10.62 9.30 15.41
C TYR A 67 11.21 10.67 15.76
N PRO A 68 12.44 10.97 15.33
CA PRO A 68 13.07 12.27 15.61
C PRO A 68 12.55 13.39 14.70
N SER A 69 12.09 13.07 13.49
CA SER A 69 11.64 14.07 12.50
C SER A 69 10.14 14.40 12.68
N GLU A 70 9.81 15.69 12.65
CA GLU A 70 8.43 16.18 12.76
C GLU A 70 7.46 15.58 11.73
N ASN A 71 7.94 15.33 10.50
CA ASN A 71 7.11 14.72 9.44
C ASN A 71 6.54 13.35 9.85
N TYR A 72 7.31 12.58 10.62
CA TYR A 72 6.89 11.27 11.14
C TYR A 72 6.09 11.42 12.43
N GLN A 73 6.44 12.39 13.30
CA GLN A 73 5.69 12.65 14.53
C GLN A 73 4.25 13.09 14.25
N ARG A 74 4.02 13.83 13.17
CA ARG A 74 2.69 14.26 12.70
C ARG A 74 2.03 13.27 11.75
N ALA A 75 2.57 12.04 11.63
CA ALA A 75 2.00 11.03 10.75
C ALA A 75 0.52 10.80 11.07
N LYS A 76 -0.29 10.79 10.00
CA LYS A 76 -1.71 10.42 10.05
C LYS A 76 -2.00 9.21 9.18
N GLU A 77 -1.03 8.75 8.40
CA GLU A 77 -1.20 7.68 7.43
C GLU A 77 -0.20 6.56 7.66
N CYS A 78 -0.63 5.31 7.45
CA CYS A 78 0.28 4.15 7.54
C CYS A 78 1.46 4.28 6.57
N ARG A 79 1.21 4.90 5.40
CA ARG A 79 2.20 5.10 4.33
C ARG A 79 3.31 6.08 4.68
N THR A 80 3.16 6.87 5.76
CA THR A 80 4.23 7.77 6.20
C THR A 80 5.45 6.99 6.67
N CYS A 81 5.24 5.87 7.36
CA CYS A 81 6.33 5.02 7.88
C CYS A 81 6.51 3.73 7.08
N HIS A 82 5.46 3.25 6.39
CA HIS A 82 5.46 1.97 5.69
C HIS A 82 5.34 2.15 4.18
N ASN A 83 6.10 1.32 3.45
CA ASN A 83 5.97 1.19 2.01
C ASN A 83 5.61 -0.26 1.68
N ILE A 84 4.97 -0.46 0.53
CA ILE A 84 4.77 -1.81 -0.02
C ILE A 84 5.43 -1.92 -1.38
N GLU A 85 5.95 -3.10 -1.66
CA GLU A 85 6.45 -3.51 -2.95
C GLU A 85 5.68 -4.75 -3.39
N GLU A 86 5.29 -4.78 -4.65
CA GLU A 86 4.54 -5.87 -5.25
C GLU A 86 5.40 -6.45 -6.38
N ASN A 87 5.71 -7.74 -6.32
CA ASN A 87 6.49 -8.40 -7.35
C ASN A 87 5.61 -8.77 -8.57
N PHE A 88 6.21 -9.36 -9.61
CA PHE A 88 5.49 -9.74 -10.82
C PHE A 88 4.39 -10.80 -10.58
N TRP A 89 4.51 -11.60 -9.52
CA TRP A 89 3.56 -12.65 -9.13
C TRP A 89 2.43 -12.13 -8.23
N GLY A 90 2.46 -10.86 -7.86
CA GLY A 90 1.49 -10.24 -6.95
C GLY A 90 1.84 -10.40 -5.47
N ASP A 91 3.02 -10.94 -5.12
CA ASP A 91 3.44 -11.02 -3.73
C ASP A 91 3.76 -9.61 -3.21
N ILE A 92 3.20 -9.29 -2.05
CA ILE A 92 3.37 -7.98 -1.41
C ILE A 92 4.37 -8.09 -0.26
N THR A 93 5.43 -7.31 -0.33
CA THR A 93 6.38 -7.09 0.76
C THR A 93 6.19 -5.72 1.36
N ARG A 94 5.98 -5.65 2.68
CA ARG A 94 5.91 -4.39 3.42
C ARG A 94 7.29 -4.05 4.00
N LYS A 95 7.75 -2.84 3.75
CA LYS A 95 8.96 -2.25 4.35
C LYS A 95 8.58 -1.15 5.34
N THR A 96 9.42 -0.94 6.35
CA THR A 96 9.25 0.11 7.37
C THR A 96 10.47 0.99 7.39
N GLN A 97 10.28 2.30 7.32
CA GLN A 97 11.32 3.28 7.63
C GLN A 97 11.39 3.42 9.14
N PHE A 98 12.39 2.85 9.79
CA PHE A 98 12.54 2.90 11.24
C PHE A 98 13.11 4.24 11.73
N PRO A 99 12.89 4.63 13.00
CA PRO A 99 13.36 5.91 13.54
C PRO A 99 14.85 6.19 13.31
N TYR A 100 15.71 5.19 13.49
CA TYR A 100 17.17 5.32 13.30
C TYR A 100 17.60 5.48 11.84
N GLN A 101 16.73 5.15 10.87
CA GLN A 101 17.05 5.28 9.45
C GLN A 101 16.76 6.69 8.93
N VAL A 102 15.82 7.37 9.60
CA VAL A 102 15.36 8.72 9.22
C VAL A 102 15.90 9.79 10.17
N SER A 103 16.73 9.39 11.14
CA SER A 103 17.45 10.28 12.05
C SER A 103 18.73 10.85 11.45
N SER A 104 19.25 10.27 10.35
CA SER A 104 20.62 10.52 9.88
C SER A 104 20.74 11.21 8.52
N ARG A 105 19.69 11.84 8.01
CA ARG A 105 19.78 12.73 6.83
C ARG A 105 18.78 13.88 6.93
N GLN A 106 19.24 14.98 7.52
CA GLN A 106 18.90 16.35 7.15
C GLN A 106 20.11 17.22 7.48
#